data_AF-A0A4S3TLA6-F1
#
_entry.id   AF-A0A4S3TLA6-F1
#
_cell.length_a   1.000
_cell.length_b   1.000
_cell.length_c   1.000
_cell.angle_alpha   90.00
_cell.angle_beta   90.00
_cell.angle_gamma   90.00
#
_symmetry.space_group_name_H-M   'P 1'
#
loop_
_entity.id
_entity.type
_entity.pdbx_description
1 polymer ?
#
loop_
_entity_poly.entity_id
_entity_poly.type
_entity_poly.pdbx_seq_one_letter_code
_entity_poly.pdbx_strand_id
1 'polypeptide(L)' 'MFEANQVLRIGRNLLVYAAGVGLLVVGALGMADAIDLSTVVGTSLFVVGLVLVLVVHEYFGGPV' A
#
# COMPACT_ATOMS: atom_id res chain seq x y z
N MET A 1 27.37 15.00 6.06
CA MET A 1 27.71 13.62 5.66
C MET A 1 26.40 12.98 5.28
N PHE A 2 26.13 12.73 3.99
CA PHE A 2 24.92 11.98 3.61
C PHE A 2 25.12 10.56 4.15
N GLU A 3 24.44 10.25 5.25
CA GLU A 3 24.55 8.97 5.93
C GLU A 3 24.02 7.89 4.99
N ALA A 4 24.90 7.19 4.28
CA ALA A 4 24.53 6.05 3.44
C ALA A 4 23.63 5.05 4.20
N ASN A 5 23.80 4.94 5.51
CA ASN A 5 22.95 4.16 6.41
C ASN A 5 21.50 4.67 6.48
N GLN A 6 21.27 5.99 6.48
CA GLN A 6 19.92 6.56 6.49
C GLN A 6 19.20 6.27 5.17
N VAL A 7 19.89 6.43 4.03
CA VAL A 7 19.34 6.12 2.70
C VAL A 7 19.01 4.63 2.58
N LEU A 8 19.89 3.75 3.03
CA LEU A 8 19.66 2.31 3.04
C LEU A 8 18.47 1.92 3.94
N ARG A 9 18.32 2.56 5.10
CA ARG A 9 17.21 2.31 6.03
C ARG A 9 15.86 2.70 5.41
N ILE A 10 15.79 3.90 4.83
CA ILE A 10 14.57 4.39 4.14
C ILE A 10 14.23 3.49 2.95
N GLY A 11 15.23 3.16 2.12
CA GLY A 11 15.04 2.28 0.96
C GLY A 11 14.50 0.90 1.36
N ARG A 12 15.04 0.30 2.43
CA ARG A 12 14.54 -0.97 2.96
C ARG A 12 13.10 -0.85 3.47
N ASN A 13 12.78 0.20 4.23
CA ASN A 13 11.44 0.41 4.78
C ASN A 13 10.41 0.59 3.64
N LEU A 14 10.75 1.35 2.59
CA LEU A 14 9.92 1.51 1.40
C LEU A 14 9.70 0.20 0.65
N LEU A 15 10.74 -0.63 0.50
CA LEU A 15 10.61 -1.94 -0.15
C LEU A 15 9.70 -2.90 0.62
N VAL A 16 9.89 -2.98 1.94
CA VAL A 16 9.05 -3.81 2.81
C VAL A 16 7.61 -3.32 2.77
N TYR A 17 7.41 -2.01 2.80
CA TYR A 17 6.10 -1.40 2.69
C TYR A 17 5.44 -1.71 1.34
N ALA A 18 6.15 -1.51 0.23
CA ALA A 18 5.65 -1.81 -1.11
C ALA A 18 5.30 -3.29 -1.28
N ALA A 19 6.09 -4.19 -0.70
CA ALA A 19 5.79 -5.63 -0.70
C ALA A 19 4.52 -5.95 0.10
N GLY A 20 4.38 -5.38 1.31
CA GLY A 20 3.20 -5.58 2.15
C GLY A 20 1.92 -5.04 1.50
N VAL A 21 1.96 -3.81 0.99
CA VAL A 21 0.84 -3.21 0.24
C VAL A 21 0.55 -4.01 -1.02
N GLY A 22 1.57 -4.42 -1.78
CA GLY A 22 1.41 -5.21 -3.00
C GLY A 22 0.69 -6.54 -2.74
N LEU A 23 1.06 -7.25 -1.66
CA LEU A 23 0.37 -8.49 -1.26
C LEU A 23 -1.10 -8.25 -0.90
N LEU A 24 -1.40 -7.17 -0.19
CA LEU A 24 -2.77 -6.79 0.13
C LEU A 24 -3.59 -6.45 -1.13
N VAL A 25 -2.98 -5.72 -2.07
CA VAL A 25 -3.60 -5.40 -3.37
C VAL A 25 -3.92 -6.68 -4.14
N VAL A 26 -2.96 -7.61 -4.27
CA VAL A 26 -3.18 -8.88 -4.98
C VAL A 26 -4.27 -9.71 -4.31
N GLY A 27 -4.26 -9.81 -2.97
CA GLY A 27 -5.28 -10.52 -2.22
C GLY A 27 -6.68 -9.89 -2.38
N ALA A 28 -6.77 -8.57 -2.33
CA ALA A 28 -8.02 -7.84 -2.52
C ALA A 28 -8.58 -8.01 -3.95
N LEU A 29 -7.72 -7.95 -4.97
CA LEU A 29 -8.12 -8.18 -6.36
C LEU A 29 -8.57 -9.62 -6.59
N GLY A 30 -7.85 -10.61 -6.05
CA GLY A 30 -8.27 -12.01 -6.14
C GLY A 30 -9.59 -12.29 -5.42
N MET A 31 -9.82 -11.66 -4.27
CA MET A 31 -11.10 -11.74 -3.57
C MET A 31 -12.23 -11.06 -4.34
N ALA A 32 -11.97 -9.90 -4.94
CA ALA A 32 -12.96 -9.18 -5.75
C ALA A 32 -13.40 -10.02 -6.96
N ASP A 33 -12.45 -10.69 -7.61
CA ASP A 33 -12.73 -11.63 -8.69
C ASP A 33 -13.52 -12.86 -8.19
N ALA A 34 -13.13 -13.44 -7.05
CA ALA A 34 -13.78 -14.63 -6.48
C ALA A 34 -15.24 -14.41 -6.05
N ILE A 35 -15.66 -13.16 -5.81
CA ILE A 35 -17.04 -12.82 -5.45
C ILE A 35 -17.81 -12.18 -6.62
N ASP A 36 -17.26 -12.21 -7.84
CA ASP A 36 -17.80 -11.55 -9.03
C ASP A 36 -18.15 -10.07 -8.77
N LEU A 37 -17.29 -9.37 -8.02
CA LEU A 37 -17.50 -7.97 -7.71
C LEU A 37 -17.43 -7.15 -9.00
N SER A 38 -18.48 -6.37 -9.29
CA SER A 38 -18.48 -5.52 -10.47
C SER A 38 -17.25 -4.61 -10.50
N THR A 39 -16.62 -4.49 -11.67
CA THR A 39 -15.39 -3.70 -11.83
C THR A 39 -15.56 -2.26 -11.35
N VAL A 40 -16.73 -1.65 -11.60
CA VAL A 40 -17.04 -0.28 -11.16
C VAL A 40 -16.98 -0.14 -9.63
N VAL A 41 -17.59 -1.07 -8.90
CA VAL A 41 -17.58 -1.07 -7.43
C VAL A 41 -16.18 -1.43 -6.91
N GLY A 42 -15.54 -2.43 -7.49
CA GLY A 42 -14.20 -2.86 -7.12
C GLY A 42 -13.15 -1.75 -7.27
N THR A 43 -13.13 -1.07 -8.42
CA THR A 43 -12.22 0.06 -8.65
C THR A 43 -12.50 1.21 -7.67
N SER A 44 -13.77 1.50 -7.40
CA SER A 44 -14.14 2.56 -6.45
C SER A 44 -13.65 2.25 -5.03
N LEU A 45 -13.90 1.03 -4.55
CA LEU A 45 -13.44 0.57 -3.23
C LEU A 45 -11.91 0.52 -3.14
N PHE A 46 -11.24 0.10 -4.22
CA PHE A 46 -9.79 0.07 -4.29
C PHE A 46 -9.19 1.46 -4.14
N VAL A 47 -9.71 2.45 -4.88
CA VAL A 47 -9.25 3.84 -4.78
C VAL A 47 -9.51 4.41 -3.39
N VAL A 48 -10.70 4.19 -2.82
CA VAL A 48 -11.03 4.63 -1.46
C VAL A 48 -10.09 4.00 -0.44
N GLY A 49 -9.81 2.70 -0.56
CA GLY A 49 -8.88 1.98 0.30
C GLY A 49 -7.45 2.54 0.21
N LEU A 50 -6.96 2.83 -1.00
CA LEU A 50 -5.64 3.44 -1.19
C LEU A 50 -5.55 4.83 -0.56
N VAL A 51 -6.57 5.68 -0.76
CA VAL A 51 -6.63 6.99 -0.13
C VAL A 51 -6.59 6.86 1.39
N LEU A 52 -7.34 5.90 1.95
CA LEU A 52 -7.38 5.67 3.39
C LEU A 52 -6.02 5.18 3.93
N VAL A 53 -5.34 4.29 3.21
CA VAL A 53 -3.96 3.86 3.54
C VAL A 53 -3.02 5.06 3.56
N LEU A 54 -3.07 5.95 2.56
CA LEU A 54 -2.23 7.15 2.53
C LEU A 54 -2.50 8.08 3.72
N VAL A 55 -3.79 8.33 4.03
CA VAL A 55 -4.20 9.18 5.16
C VAL A 55 -3.72 8.59 6.48
N VAL A 56 -3.90 7.28 6.70
CA VAL A 56 -3.44 6.59 7.91
C VAL A 56 -1.92 6.67 8.01
N HIS A 57 -1.20 6.41 6.91
CA HIS A 57 0.25 6.50 6.92
C HIS A 57 0.75 7.90 7.25
N GLU A 58 0.18 8.93 6.65
CA GLU A 58 0.56 10.31 6.93
C GLU A 58 0.28 10.70 8.39
N TYR A 59 -0.87 10.28 8.93
CA TYR A 59 -1.23 10.54 10.33
C TYR A 59 -0.30 9.85 11.33
N PHE A 60 0.15 8.62 11.06
CA PHE A 60 1.02 7.85 11.95
C PHE A 60 2.52 8.02 11.67
N GLY A 61 2.90 8.98 10.83
CA GLY A 61 4.30 9.35 10.59
C GLY A 61 5.00 8.60 9.46
N GLY A 62 4.28 7.80 8.68
CA GLY A 62 4.73 7.19 7.42
C GLY A 62 5.95 6.26 7.55
N PRO A 63 6.33 5.54 6.48
CA PRO A 63 7.55 4.75 6.47
C PRO A 63 8.78 5.68 6.38
N VAL A 64 9.23 6.24 7.50
CA VAL A 64 10.55 6.88 7.70
C VAL A 64 11.53 5.99 8.46
#